data_AF-A0A0J7L190-F1
#
_entry.id   AF-A0A0J7L190-F1
#
_cell.length_a   1.000
_cell.length_b   1.000
_cell.length_c   1.000
_cell.angle_alpha   90.00
_cell.angle_beta   90.00
_cell.angle_gamma   90.00
#
_symmetry.space_group_name_H-M   'P 1'
#
loop_
_entity.id
_entity.type
_entity.pdbx_description
1 polymer ?
#
loop_
_entity_poly.entity_id
_entity_poly.type
_entity_poly.pdbx_seq_one_letter_code
_entity_poly.pdbx_strand_id
1 'polypeptide(L)'
;MSGTLCIGDSHNGSLSLWDINAKAMTANICVKDREFCVENLVWNKLSGELVVHWTYRSDKRYTIAPVLASFDRIVDELPLFTEKLYFLKFNATHEQLGM
;
A
#
# COMPACT_ATOMS: atom_id res chain seq x y z
N MET A 1 16.89 14.54 7.63
CA MET A 1 16.24 13.25 7.92
C MET A 1 14.82 13.35 7.39
N SER A 2 14.45 12.50 6.42
CA SER A 2 13.07 12.44 5.91
C SER A 2 12.18 11.90 7.03
N GLY A 3 11.38 12.76 7.66
CA GLY A 3 10.49 12.43 8.78
C GLY A 3 9.12 11.91 8.35
N THR A 4 9.01 11.41 7.12
CA THR A 4 7.74 10.98 6.54
C THR A 4 7.48 9.50 6.84
N LEU A 5 6.30 9.19 7.38
CA LEU A 5 5.85 7.83 7.71
C LEU A 5 4.50 7.54 7.07
N CYS A 6 4.42 6.42 6.34
CA CYS A 6 3.16 5.88 5.84
C CYS A 6 2.68 4.74 6.73
N ILE A 7 1.41 4.80 7.13
CA ILE A 7 0.76 3.77 7.94
C ILE A 7 -0.48 3.29 7.21
N GLY A 8 -0.59 1.98 7.02
CA GLY A 8 -1.80 1.32 6.53
C GLY A 8 -2.65 0.79 7.67
N ASP A 9 -3.97 0.87 7.50
CA ASP A 9 -4.98 0.37 8.43
C ASP A 9 -5.46 -1.01 7.98
N SER A 10 -5.35 -1.98 8.89
CA SER A 10 -5.77 -3.37 8.66
C SER A 10 -7.28 -3.59 8.84
N HIS A 11 -8.05 -2.57 9.23
CA HIS A 11 -9.49 -2.69 9.48
C HIS A 11 -10.37 -2.04 8.41
N ASN A 12 -9.86 -1.03 7.70
CA ASN A 12 -10.62 -0.30 6.68
C ASN A 12 -9.82 -0.03 5.40
N GLY A 13 -8.59 -0.56 5.30
CA GLY A 13 -7.76 -0.41 4.12
C GLY A 13 -7.22 1.01 3.93
N SER A 14 -7.39 1.93 4.88
CA SER A 14 -6.92 3.30 4.73
C SER A 14 -5.40 3.42 4.80
N LEU A 15 -4.88 4.47 4.20
CA LEU A 15 -3.46 4.84 4.25
C LEU A 15 -3.35 6.26 4.79
N SER A 16 -2.47 6.46 5.77
CA SER A 16 -2.20 7.78 6.34
C SER A 16 -0.72 8.14 6.22
N LEU A 17 -0.45 9.38 5.82
CA LEU A 17 0.88 9.96 5.77
C LEU A 17 1.06 10.86 6.99
N TRP A 18 2.22 10.72 7.63
CA TRP A 18 2.57 11.46 8.83
C TRP A 18 3.90 12.16 8.63
N ASP A 19 3.96 13.41 9.09
CA ASP A 19 5.21 14.07 9.44
C ASP A 19 5.51 13.77 10.90
N ILE A 20 6.51 12.93 11.15
CA ILE A 20 6.97 12.53 12.48
C ILE A 20 7.54 13.71 13.24
N ASN A 21 8.22 14.64 12.56
CA ASN A 21 8.83 15.79 13.21
C ASN A 21 7.76 16.76 13.72
N ALA A 22 6.73 17.00 12.90
CA ALA A 22 5.58 17.83 13.26
C ALA A 22 4.54 17.07 14.12
N LYS A 23 4.65 15.74 14.24
CA LYS A 23 3.65 14.85 14.86
C LYS A 23 2.25 15.06 14.29
N ALA A 24 2.17 15.30 12.99
CA ALA A 24 0.94 15.66 12.30
C ALA A 24 0.68 14.72 11.12
N MET A 25 -0.59 14.33 10.96
CA MET A 25 -1.04 13.67 9.74
C MET A 25 -1.12 14.70 8.61
N THR A 26 -0.50 14.39 7.47
CA THR A 26 -0.41 15.29 6.31
C THR A 26 -1.33 14.86 5.17
N ALA A 27 -1.67 13.57 5.08
CA ALA A 27 -2.61 13.04 4.11
C ALA A 27 -3.31 11.77 4.63
N ASN A 28 -4.51 11.50 4.10
CA ASN A 28 -5.27 10.28 4.38
C ASN A 28 -6.03 9.84 3.13
N ILE A 29 -5.81 8.60 2.69
CA ILE A 29 -6.63 7.92 1.69
C ILE A 29 -7.52 6.91 2.42
N CYS A 30 -8.83 7.17 2.42
CA CYS A 30 -9.81 6.19 2.87
C CYS A 30 -10.31 5.36 1.68
N VAL A 31 -10.07 4.06 1.71
CA VAL A 31 -10.82 3.12 0.87
C VAL A 31 -12.23 3.03 1.48
N LYS A 32 -13.28 3.27 0.68
CA LYS A 32 -14.67 3.40 1.18
C LYS A 32 -15.32 2.05 1.51
N ASP A 33 -14.55 1.06 1.90
CA ASP A 33 -15.05 -0.28 2.11
C ASP A 33 -14.30 -0.98 3.25
N ARG A 34 -15.08 -1.44 4.24
CA ARG A 34 -14.59 -2.10 5.46
C ARG A 34 -14.08 -3.51 5.21
N GLU A 35 -14.31 -4.04 4.01
CA GLU A 35 -13.83 -5.35 3.60
C GLU A 35 -12.38 -5.30 3.09
N PHE A 36 -11.77 -4.10 3.02
CA PHE A 36 -10.37 -3.94 2.66
C PHE A 36 -9.46 -3.87 3.89
N CYS A 37 -8.31 -4.53 3.81
CA CYS A 37 -7.24 -4.44 4.80
C CYS A 37 -5.92 -4.15 4.09
N VAL A 38 -5.06 -3.30 4.68
CA VAL A 38 -3.66 -3.19 4.22
C VAL A 38 -2.83 -4.27 4.91
N GLU A 39 -2.31 -5.23 4.15
CA GLU A 39 -1.40 -6.26 4.67
C GLU A 39 0.06 -5.84 4.60
N ASN A 40 0.41 -5.08 3.55
CA ASN A 40 1.77 -4.65 3.28
C ASN A 40 1.75 -3.37 2.44
N LEU A 41 2.81 -2.58 2.54
CA LEU A 41 3.06 -1.43 1.69
C LEU A 41 4.57 -1.25 1.50
N VAL A 42 4.99 -0.87 0.30
CA VAL A 42 6.40 -0.72 -0.05
C VAL A 42 6.60 0.56 -0.84
N TRP A 43 7.57 1.36 -0.41
CA TRP A 43 7.91 2.63 -1.04
C TRP A 43 9.05 2.46 -2.07
N ASN A 44 8.86 2.97 -3.28
CA ASN A 44 9.93 3.10 -4.27
C ASN A 44 10.79 4.33 -3.95
N LYS A 45 12.06 4.12 -3.58
CA LYS A 45 12.95 5.23 -3.20
C LYS A 45 13.36 6.13 -4.37
N LEU A 46 13.23 5.67 -5.61
CA LEU A 46 13.57 6.43 -6.81
C LEU A 46 12.38 7.26 -7.31
N SER A 47 11.25 6.61 -7.57
CA SER A 47 10.08 7.27 -8.16
C SER A 47 9.18 7.95 -7.12
N GLY A 48 9.30 7.56 -5.85
CA GLY A 48 8.39 8.01 -4.80
C GLY A 48 7.03 7.30 -4.82
N GLU A 49 6.84 6.33 -5.70
CA GLU A 49 5.60 5.54 -5.81
C GLU A 49 5.45 4.57 -4.63
N LEU A 50 4.21 4.25 -4.30
CA LEU A 50 3.82 3.35 -3.24
C LEU A 50 3.15 2.11 -3.84
N VAL A 51 3.60 0.93 -3.48
CA VAL A 51 2.92 -0.32 -3.79
C VAL A 51 2.18 -0.75 -2.55
N VAL A 52 0.87 -0.93 -2.65
CA VAL A 52 0.01 -1.27 -1.51
C VAL A 52 -0.62 -2.62 -1.75
N HIS A 53 -0.50 -3.52 -0.77
CA HIS A 53 -1.15 -4.81 -0.78
C HIS A 53 -2.48 -4.69 -0.03
N TRP A 54 -3.54 -4.50 -0.80
CA TRP A 54 -4.89 -4.59 -0.27
C TRP A 54 -5.38 -6.03 -0.32
N THR A 55 -5.84 -6.54 0.83
CA THR A 55 -6.71 -7.71 0.87
C THR A 55 -8.15 -7.24 0.85
N TYR A 56 -8.95 -7.83 -0.02
CA TYR A 56 -10.41 -7.73 0.03
C TYR A 56 -10.98 -9.03 0.60
N ARG A 57 -11.82 -8.92 1.63
CA ARG A 57 -12.47 -10.03 2.32
C ARG A 57 -13.98 -9.98 2.13
N SER A 58 -14.48 -10.73 1.16
CA SER A 58 -15.92 -10.95 0.96
C SER A 58 -16.28 -12.39 1.34
N ASP A 59 -17.14 -12.53 2.35
CA ASP A 59 -17.76 -13.74 2.92
C ASP A 59 -16.84 -14.93 3.24
N LYS A 60 -16.03 -15.42 2.30
CA LYS A 60 -15.02 -16.49 2.46
C LYS A 60 -13.84 -16.40 1.48
N ARG A 61 -13.78 -15.39 0.61
CA ARG A 61 -12.71 -15.20 -0.38
C ARG A 61 -11.77 -14.10 0.08
N TYR A 62 -10.47 -14.42 0.03
CA TYR A 62 -9.38 -13.48 0.27
C TYR A 62 -8.69 -13.25 -1.06
N THR A 63 -8.86 -12.06 -1.62
CA THR A 63 -8.17 -11.66 -2.85
C THR A 63 -7.19 -10.55 -2.50
N ILE A 64 -5.94 -10.72 -2.93
CA ILE A 64 -4.90 -9.70 -2.77
C ILE A 64 -4.82 -8.95 -4.09
N ALA A 65 -5.07 -7.65 -4.05
CA ALA A 65 -4.90 -6.73 -5.16
C ALA A 65 -3.73 -5.80 -4.81
N PRO A 66 -2.53 -6.05 -5.35
CA PRO A 66 -1.44 -5.11 -5.22
C PRO A 66 -1.68 -3.95 -6.19
N VAL A 67 -1.69 -2.74 -5.67
CA VAL A 67 -2.00 -1.54 -6.45
C VAL A 67 -0.79 -0.62 -6.40
N LEU A 68 -0.38 -0.15 -7.57
CA LEU A 68 0.54 0.97 -7.70
C LEU A 68 -0.25 2.24 -7.39
N ALA A 69 0.15 2.93 -6.34
CA ALA A 69 -0.49 4.14 -5.88
C ALA A 69 0.55 5.22 -5.62
N SER A 70 0.13 6.47 -5.68
CA SER A 70 0.75 7.55 -4.93
C SER A 70 -0.19 7.93 -3.78
N PHE A 71 0.27 8.76 -2.86
CA PHE A 71 -0.52 9.14 -1.69
C PHE A 71 -1.81 9.92 -2.00
N ASP A 72 -1.99 10.35 -3.23
CA ASP A 72 -3.09 11.17 -3.72
C ASP A 72 -3.93 10.49 -4.82
N ARG A 73 -3.45 9.37 -5.40
CA ARG A 73 -4.17 8.65 -6.46
C ARG A 73 -3.73 7.20 -6.58
N ILE A 74 -4.64 6.37 -7.06
CA ILE A 74 -4.28 5.07 -7.62
C ILE A 74 -3.67 5.32 -9.00
N VAL A 75 -2.50 4.73 -9.26
CA VAL A 75 -1.75 4.86 -10.52
C VAL A 75 -2.09 3.70 -11.44
N ASP A 76 -2.02 2.46 -10.94
CA ASP A 76 -2.29 1.25 -11.72
C ASP A 76 -2.63 0.06 -10.80
N GLU A 77 -3.32 -0.94 -11.33
CA GLU A 77 -3.60 -2.21 -10.63
C GLU A 77 -2.69 -3.30 -11.18
N LEU A 78 -1.94 -3.98 -10.31
CA LEU A 78 -1.13 -5.12 -10.74
C LEU A 78 -2.05 -6.33 -10.95
N PRO A 79 -1.80 -7.16 -11.98
CA PRO A 79 -2.63 -8.30 -12.28
C PRO A 79 -2.77 -9.23 -11.06
N LEU A 80 -3.98 -9.72 -10.85
CA LEU A 80 -4.29 -10.65 -9.76
C LEU A 80 -3.42 -11.89 -9.88
N PHE A 81 -2.69 -12.20 -8.82
CA PHE A 81 -1.89 -13.41 -8.74
C PHE A 81 -2.80 -14.61 -8.46
N THR A 82 -2.64 -15.68 -9.23
CA THR A 82 -3.36 -16.95 -9.01
C THR A 82 -2.90 -17.65 -7.73
N GLU A 83 -1.71 -17.30 -7.23
CA GLU A 83 -1.16 -17.77 -5.96
C GLU A 83 -1.23 -16.70 -4.88
N LYS A 84 -1.24 -17.12 -3.62
CA LYS A 84 -1.32 -16.22 -2.47
C LYS A 84 -0.02 -15.42 -2.32
N LEU A 85 -0.06 -14.15 -2.68
CA LEU A 85 1.07 -13.22 -2.60
C LEU A 85 1.28 -12.70 -1.17
N TYR A 86 2.29 -13.17 -0.45
CA TYR A 86 2.53 -12.75 0.94
C TYR A 86 3.23 -11.39 1.05
N PHE A 87 4.15 -11.08 0.14
CA PHE A 87 4.84 -9.80 0.09
C PHE A 87 5.36 -9.52 -1.32
N LEU A 88 5.48 -8.24 -1.65
CA LEU A 88 6.29 -7.75 -2.75
C LEU A 88 7.39 -6.91 -2.14
N LYS A 89 8.51 -6.81 -2.85
CA LYS A 89 9.59 -5.89 -2.51
C LYS A 89 10.24 -5.39 -3.78
N PHE A 90 10.78 -4.17 -3.68
CA PHE A 90 11.69 -3.69 -4.70
C PHE A 90 13.03 -4.43 -4.61
N ASN A 91 13.66 -4.65 -5.77
CA ASN A 91 15.03 -5.10 -5.85
C ASN A 91 16.00 -4.03 -5.27
N ALA A 92 17.29 -4.36 -5.17
CA ALA A 92 18.28 -3.44 -4.59
C ALA A 92 18.36 -2.08 -5.32
N THR A 93 18.10 -2.06 -6.64
CA THR A 93 18.13 -0.84 -7.44
C THR A 93 16.81 -0.07 -7.38
N HIS A 94 15.75 -0.60 -6.76
CA HIS A 94 14.40 -0.03 -6.78
C HIS A 94 13.78 0.16 -8.18
N GLU A 95 14.29 -0.56 -9.17
CA GLU A 95 13.79 -0.51 -10.56
C GLU A 95 12.78 -1.61 -10.87
N GLN A 96 12.77 -2.68 -10.07
CA GLN A 96 11.92 -3.84 -10.32
C GLN A 96 11.21 -4.29 -9.04
N LEU A 97 9.94 -4.66 -9.18
CA LEU A 97 9.16 -5.35 -8.16
C LEU A 97 9.31 -6.86 -8.33
N GLY A 98 9.59 -7.53 -7.22
CA GLY A 98 9.63 -8.98 -7.15
C GLY A 98 8.90 -9.50 -5.92
N MET A 99 8.65 -10.81 -5.92
CA MET A 99 8.24 -11.57 -4.75
C MET A 99 9.43 -11.82 -3.82
#